data_AF-A0A1C5NUC2-F1
#
_entry.id   AF-A0A1C5NUC2-F1
#
_cell.length_a   1.000
_cell.length_b   1.000
_cell.length_c   1.000
_cell.angle_alpha   90.00
_cell.angle_beta   90.00
_cell.angle_gamma   90.00
#
_symmetry.space_group_name_H-M   'P 1'
#
loop_
_entity.id
_entity.type
_entity.pdbx_description
1 polymer ?
#
loop_
_entity_poly.entity_id
_entity_poly.type
_entity_poly.pdbx_seq_one_letter_code
_entity_poly.pdbx_strand_id
1 'polypeptide(L)'
;MRNLRFNRKQLCIPYALFLVCFIVAPLAVILYYAFTDGSGQFTWDNFIGFFSNGNAIGTLCYSMLVAVIVTLVCLAIAYPVAYVLARSGLKRGHVLLMLFILPMWINFTLRVTALKEILTLLEGNLSLHPFLNTIIAMTYDFLPFMILPLYTTLLQLDENLLEAARDLGAGPAAVFCRVTIPLSMPGIVSGVTMIFLPAMTNYVILDMVYNSTYIMGSLIGSYFNIYDWNNGSMISLILFAGICIVSYFTGKVDQSGIENRRAIL
;
A
#
# COMPACT_ATOMS: atom_id res chain seq x y z
N MET A 1 -48.41 -7.56 15.77
CA MET A 1 -47.16 -7.63 14.97
C MET A 1 -46.80 -6.24 14.49
N ARG A 2 -45.86 -5.56 15.18
CA ARG A 2 -45.51 -4.15 14.90
C ARG A 2 -44.55 -4.14 13.71
N ASN A 3 -45.05 -3.75 12.53
CA ASN A 3 -44.23 -3.60 11.33
C ASN A 3 -43.08 -2.64 11.61
N LEU A 4 -41.87 -3.17 11.78
CA LEU A 4 -40.64 -2.39 11.83
C LEU A 4 -40.42 -1.82 10.42
N ARG A 5 -40.94 -0.63 10.18
CA ARG A 5 -40.62 0.16 8.99
C ARG A 5 -39.20 0.69 9.15
N PHE A 6 -38.22 -0.10 8.73
CA PHE A 6 -36.83 0.35 8.65
C PHE A 6 -36.73 1.47 7.62
N ASN A 7 -36.62 2.71 8.10
CA ASN A 7 -36.29 3.84 7.26
C ASN A 7 -34.79 3.73 6.89
N ARG A 8 -34.40 4.01 5.63
CA ARG A 8 -32.99 3.93 5.17
C ARG A 8 -32.01 4.63 6.12
N LYS A 9 -32.44 5.74 6.76
CA LYS A 9 -31.65 6.48 7.76
C LYS A 9 -31.36 5.68 9.04
N GLN A 10 -32.25 4.79 9.46
CA GLN A 10 -32.07 3.96 10.66
C GLN A 10 -31.12 2.79 10.44
N LEU A 11 -30.98 2.28 9.20
CA LEU A 11 -29.97 1.27 8.87
C LEU A 11 -28.53 1.84 8.91
N CYS A 12 -28.35 3.15 8.75
CA CYS A 12 -27.03 3.78 8.82
C CYS A 12 -26.52 3.98 10.26
N ILE A 13 -27.41 3.96 11.27
CA ILE A 13 -27.06 4.21 12.68
C ILE A 13 -26.03 3.19 13.22
N PRO A 14 -26.21 1.86 13.10
CA PRO A 14 -25.23 0.91 13.63
C PRO A 14 -23.86 1.04 12.95
N TYR A 15 -23.84 1.34 11.65
CA TYR A 15 -22.60 1.57 10.91
C TYR A 15 -21.90 2.86 11.34
N ALA A 16 -22.65 3.96 11.48
CA ALA A 16 -22.09 5.23 11.96
C ALA A 16 -21.54 5.11 13.39
N LEU A 17 -22.26 4.42 14.28
CA LEU A 17 -21.79 4.16 15.64
C LEU A 17 -20.48 3.35 15.62
N PHE A 18 -20.41 2.31 14.79
CA PHE A 18 -19.20 1.52 14.62
C PHE A 18 -18.01 2.37 14.15
N LEU A 19 -18.19 3.21 13.13
CA LEU A 19 -17.14 4.12 12.65
C LEU A 19 -16.68 5.10 13.74
N VAL A 20 -17.61 5.68 14.49
CA VAL A 20 -17.27 6.62 15.56
C VAL A 20 -16.47 5.92 16.65
N CYS A 21 -16.92 4.75 17.11
CA CYS A 21 -16.26 4.02 18.20
C CYS A 21 -14.90 3.45 17.81
N PHE A 22 -14.73 2.92 16.59
CA PHE A 22 -13.52 2.18 16.22
C PHE A 22 -12.54 2.94 15.33
N ILE A 23 -12.95 4.06 14.72
CA ILE A 23 -12.07 4.87 13.86
C ILE A 23 -11.91 6.27 14.46
N VAL A 24 -13.02 6.98 14.68
CA VAL A 24 -12.94 8.39 15.11
C VAL A 24 -12.41 8.51 16.54
N ALA A 25 -12.86 7.66 17.46
CA ALA A 25 -12.42 7.74 18.85
C ALA A 25 -10.92 7.43 19.03
N PRO A 26 -10.34 6.34 18.49
CA PRO A 26 -8.89 6.11 18.56
C PRO A 26 -8.07 7.22 17.89
N LEU A 27 -8.54 7.75 16.76
CA LEU A 27 -7.88 8.87 16.09
C LEU A 27 -7.90 10.14 16.95
N ALA A 28 -9.02 10.42 17.64
CA ALA A 28 -9.12 11.53 18.57
C ALA A 28 -8.18 11.38 19.77
N VAL A 29 -7.97 10.15 20.26
CA VAL A 29 -7.00 9.86 21.32
C VAL A 29 -5.57 10.14 20.84
N ILE A 30 -5.20 9.68 19.65
CA ILE A 30 -3.89 9.98 19.04
C ILE A 30 -3.71 11.49 18.86
N LEU A 31 -4.74 12.19 18.36
CA LEU A 31 -4.73 13.65 18.24
C LEU A 31 -4.52 14.35 19.57
N TYR A 32 -5.21 13.91 20.62
CA TYR A 32 -5.05 14.45 21.97
C TYR A 32 -3.61 14.28 22.47
N TYR A 33 -3.08 13.06 22.46
CA TYR A 33 -1.73 12.79 22.96
C TYR A 33 -0.63 13.52 22.18
N ALA A 34 -0.78 13.65 20.86
CA ALA A 34 0.20 14.34 20.03
C ALA A 34 0.41 15.82 20.41
N PHE A 35 -0.66 16.50 20.84
CA PHE A 35 -0.63 17.92 21.22
C PHE A 35 -0.61 18.15 22.73
N THR A 36 -0.45 17.10 23.55
CA THR A 36 -0.28 17.23 25.00
C THR A 36 1.13 16.84 25.44
N ASP A 37 1.52 17.30 26.62
CA ASP A 37 2.71 16.84 27.35
C ASP A 37 2.34 15.72 28.35
N GLY A 38 3.31 15.09 29.01
CA GLY A 38 3.10 14.07 30.05
C GLY A 38 2.26 14.54 31.25
N SER A 39 2.09 15.85 31.42
CA SER A 39 1.21 16.48 32.41
C SER A 39 -0.22 16.75 31.91
N GLY A 40 -0.53 16.47 30.63
CA GLY A 40 -1.82 16.73 30.00
C GLY A 40 -2.04 18.18 29.57
N GLN A 41 -1.02 19.05 29.65
CA GLN A 41 -1.09 20.41 29.11
C GLN A 41 -0.86 20.41 27.60
N PHE A 42 -1.55 21.29 26.87
CA PHE A 42 -1.35 21.42 25.44
C PHE A 42 0.02 22.04 25.12
N THR A 43 0.80 21.35 24.28
CA THR A 43 2.12 21.81 23.83
C THR A 43 2.32 21.55 22.33
N TRP A 44 3.18 22.36 21.71
CA TRP A 44 3.69 22.17 20.35
C TRP A 44 5.08 21.55 20.33
N ASP A 45 5.64 21.22 21.50
CA ASP A 45 7.01 20.74 21.62
C ASP A 45 7.23 19.41 20.90
N ASN A 46 6.25 18.49 20.92
CA ASN A 46 6.34 17.22 20.19
C ASN A 46 6.45 17.44 18.67
N PHE A 47 5.70 18.42 18.14
CA PHE A 47 5.72 18.78 16.72
C PHE A 47 7.09 19.36 16.36
N ILE A 48 7.59 20.33 17.13
CA ILE A 48 8.90 20.96 16.89
C ILE A 48 10.02 19.93 17.08
N GLY A 49 9.89 19.04 18.07
CA GLY A 49 10.82 17.97 18.37
C GLY A 49 10.98 17.01 17.19
N PHE A 50 9.90 16.65 16.50
CA PHE A 50 9.98 15.85 15.29
C PHE A 50 10.86 16.49 14.21
N PHE A 51 10.64 17.77 13.90
CA PHE A 51 11.39 18.48 12.87
C PHE A 51 12.82 18.87 13.30
N SER A 52 13.09 18.88 14.60
CA SER A 52 14.41 19.15 15.15
C SER A 52 15.28 17.88 15.24
N ASN A 53 14.64 16.71 15.34
CA ASN A 53 15.33 15.43 15.44
C ASN A 53 15.71 14.88 14.06
N GLY A 54 17.00 14.99 13.71
CA GLY A 54 17.54 14.48 12.44
C GLY A 54 17.26 12.98 12.20
N ASN A 55 17.21 12.18 13.26
CA ASN A 55 16.86 10.76 13.16
C ASN A 55 15.40 10.54 12.72
N ALA A 56 14.45 11.33 13.22
CA ALA A 56 13.03 11.17 12.87
C ALA A 56 12.79 11.51 11.39
N ILE A 57 13.37 12.62 10.91
CA ILE A 57 13.33 12.98 9.49
C ILE A 57 14.05 11.94 8.63
N GLY A 58 15.23 11.46 9.07
CA GLY A 58 15.98 10.41 8.38
C GLY A 58 15.16 9.12 8.23
N THR A 59 14.48 8.69 9.29
CA THR A 59 13.57 7.54 9.26
C THR A 59 12.37 7.77 8.33
N LEU A 60 11.86 8.99 8.21
CA LEU A 60 10.75 9.32 7.29
C LEU A 60 11.20 9.12 5.84
N CYS A 61 12.34 9.73 5.50
CA CYS A 61 12.94 9.65 4.18
C CYS A 61 13.33 8.21 3.82
N TYR A 62 13.92 7.47 4.76
CA TYR A 62 14.27 6.07 4.55
C TYR A 62 13.03 5.21 4.31
N SER A 63 11.98 5.37 5.12
CA SER A 63 10.72 4.66 4.91
C SER A 63 10.16 4.97 3.53
N MET A 64 10.19 6.24 3.11
CA MET A 64 9.66 6.68 1.81
C MET A 64 10.45 6.07 0.66
N LEU A 65 11.77 6.04 0.79
CA LEU A 65 12.65 5.38 -0.17
C LEU A 65 12.34 3.88 -0.28
N VAL A 66 12.19 3.18 0.84
CA VAL A 66 11.84 1.74 0.86
C VAL A 66 10.48 1.52 0.20
N ALA A 67 9.47 2.30 0.56
CA ALA A 67 8.12 2.17 0.00
C ALA A 67 8.09 2.43 -1.52
N VAL A 68 8.83 3.43 -2.00
CA VAL A 68 8.97 3.71 -3.44
C VAL A 68 9.65 2.55 -4.16
N ILE A 69 10.77 2.05 -3.64
CA ILE A 69 11.51 0.95 -4.27
C ILE A 69 10.66 -0.33 -4.32
N VAL A 70 10.03 -0.72 -3.21
CA VAL A 70 9.14 -1.87 -3.16
C VAL A 70 8.00 -1.72 -4.16
N THR A 71 7.38 -0.53 -4.22
CA THR A 71 6.29 -0.27 -5.17
C THR A 71 6.75 -0.40 -6.62
N LEU A 72 7.93 0.13 -6.95
CA LEU A 72 8.52 0.03 -8.29
C LEU A 72 8.87 -1.42 -8.66
N VAL A 73 9.46 -2.17 -7.74
CA VAL A 73 9.79 -3.59 -7.95
C VAL A 73 8.52 -4.42 -8.11
N CYS A 74 7.52 -4.23 -7.25
CA CYS A 74 6.22 -4.86 -7.39
C CYS A 74 5.57 -4.52 -8.72
N LEU A 75 5.56 -3.25 -9.15
CA LEU A 75 4.99 -2.84 -10.43
C LEU A 75 5.72 -3.50 -11.61
N ALA A 76 7.06 -3.50 -11.58
CA ALA A 76 7.89 -4.09 -12.62
C ALA A 76 7.64 -5.58 -12.82
N ILE A 77 7.35 -6.32 -11.74
CA ILE A 77 7.05 -7.77 -11.79
C ILE A 77 5.55 -8.02 -12.07
N ALA A 78 4.67 -7.31 -11.38
CA ALA A 78 3.23 -7.55 -11.45
C ALA A 78 2.62 -7.11 -12.78
N TYR A 79 3.12 -6.04 -13.40
CA TYR A 79 2.60 -5.55 -14.67
C TYR A 79 2.72 -6.58 -15.81
N PRO A 80 3.91 -7.16 -16.11
CA PRO A 80 4.01 -8.19 -17.13
C PRO A 80 3.19 -9.43 -16.79
N VAL A 81 3.16 -9.85 -15.52
CA VAL A 81 2.35 -10.99 -15.07
C VAL A 81 0.86 -10.73 -15.32
N ALA A 82 0.34 -9.58 -14.91
CA ALA A 82 -1.04 -9.18 -15.12
C ALA A 82 -1.39 -9.04 -16.61
N TYR A 83 -0.49 -8.47 -17.41
CA TYR A 83 -0.67 -8.34 -18.86
C TYR A 83 -0.76 -9.69 -19.56
N VAL A 84 0.17 -10.62 -19.23
CA VAL A 84 0.13 -11.98 -19.77
C VAL A 84 -1.16 -12.67 -19.33
N LEU A 85 -1.55 -12.60 -18.06
CA LEU A 85 -2.78 -13.22 -17.55
C LEU A 85 -4.04 -12.67 -18.25
N ALA A 86 -4.10 -11.37 -18.52
CA ALA A 86 -5.24 -10.73 -19.17
C ALA A 86 -5.32 -11.06 -20.67
N ARG A 87 -4.19 -11.21 -21.36
CA ARG A 87 -4.13 -11.29 -22.84
C ARG A 87 -3.82 -12.66 -23.43
N SER A 88 -3.34 -13.61 -22.64
CA SER A 88 -2.90 -14.91 -23.14
C SER A 88 -4.02 -15.88 -23.52
N GLY A 89 -5.29 -15.48 -23.39
CA GLY A 89 -6.44 -16.37 -23.67
C GLY A 89 -6.46 -17.62 -22.79
N LEU A 90 -5.69 -17.66 -21.70
CA LEU A 90 -5.63 -18.79 -20.80
C LEU A 90 -7.05 -19.01 -20.25
N LYS A 91 -7.69 -20.12 -20.66
CA LYS A 91 -8.98 -20.59 -20.11
C LYS A 91 -8.97 -20.68 -18.57
N ARG A 92 -7.77 -20.72 -17.97
CA ARG A 92 -7.50 -20.80 -16.53
C ARG A 92 -6.83 -19.54 -15.95
N GLY A 93 -6.93 -18.37 -16.58
CA GLY A 93 -6.35 -17.12 -16.06
C GLY A 93 -6.79 -16.81 -14.62
N HIS A 94 -8.08 -17.02 -14.32
CA HIS A 94 -8.64 -16.92 -12.98
C HIS A 94 -8.01 -17.91 -11.97
N VAL A 95 -7.63 -19.11 -12.40
CA VAL A 95 -6.99 -20.12 -11.54
C VAL A 95 -5.54 -19.72 -11.22
N LEU A 96 -4.79 -19.19 -12.19
CA LEU A 96 -3.44 -18.68 -11.91
C LEU A 96 -3.49 -17.48 -10.96
N LEU A 97 -4.45 -16.57 -11.13
CA LEU A 97 -4.65 -15.47 -10.17
C LEU A 97 -5.00 -15.99 -8.78
N MET A 98 -5.87 -16.99 -8.70
CA MET A 98 -6.17 -17.65 -7.44
C MET A 98 -4.90 -18.22 -6.80
N LEU A 99 -3.98 -18.80 -7.58
CA LEU A 99 -2.70 -19.29 -7.07
C LEU A 99 -1.81 -18.17 -6.49
N PHE A 100 -1.80 -16.98 -7.09
CA PHE A 100 -1.09 -15.82 -6.54
C PHE A 100 -1.73 -15.27 -5.26
N ILE A 101 -3.05 -15.37 -5.12
CA ILE A 101 -3.79 -14.87 -3.96
C ILE A 101 -3.82 -15.91 -2.83
N LEU A 102 -3.70 -17.21 -3.13
CA LEU A 102 -3.78 -18.30 -2.15
C LEU A 102 -2.83 -18.11 -0.94
N PRO A 103 -1.57 -17.67 -1.10
CA PRO A 103 -0.70 -17.38 0.03
C PRO A 103 -1.25 -16.32 0.99
N MET A 104 -2.17 -15.45 0.57
CA MET A 104 -2.84 -14.44 1.42
C MET A 104 -3.77 -15.05 2.48
N TRP A 105 -4.14 -16.31 2.33
CA TRP A 105 -4.98 -17.02 3.30
C TRP A 105 -4.18 -17.58 4.49
N ILE A 106 -2.85 -17.63 4.35
CA ILE A 106 -1.95 -18.02 5.43
C ILE A 106 -1.66 -16.79 6.28
N ASN A 107 -1.48 -16.99 7.59
CA ASN A 107 -1.11 -15.92 8.51
C ASN A 107 0.12 -15.15 8.02
N PHE A 108 0.00 -13.82 8.00
CA PHE A 108 1.04 -12.90 7.52
C PHE A 108 2.42 -13.17 8.16
N THR A 109 2.49 -13.25 9.48
CA THR A 109 3.73 -13.51 10.22
C THR A 109 4.35 -14.86 9.83
N LEU A 110 3.55 -15.91 9.68
CA LEU A 110 4.07 -17.23 9.28
C LEU A 110 4.75 -17.21 7.91
N ARG A 111 4.24 -16.42 6.96
CA ARG A 111 4.83 -16.30 5.62
C ARG A 111 6.15 -15.56 5.65
N VAL A 112 6.22 -14.47 6.42
CA VAL A 112 7.47 -13.71 6.60
C VAL A 112 8.52 -14.59 7.27
N THR A 113 8.15 -15.36 8.30
CA THR A 113 9.06 -16.35 8.92
C THR A 113 9.53 -17.39 7.90
N ALA A 114 8.62 -17.99 7.13
CA ALA A 114 8.99 -18.99 6.14
C ALA A 114 9.96 -18.42 5.08
N LEU A 115 9.73 -17.20 4.61
CA LEU A 115 10.61 -16.54 3.66
C LEU A 115 11.98 -16.20 4.27
N LYS A 116 12.01 -15.75 5.53
CA LYS A 116 13.24 -15.52 6.29
C LYS A 116 14.10 -16.79 6.37
N GLU A 117 13.51 -17.94 6.68
CA GLU A 117 14.23 -19.21 6.72
C GLU A 117 14.83 -19.56 5.34
N ILE A 118 14.06 -19.36 4.26
CA ILE A 118 14.56 -19.58 2.90
C ILE A 118 15.75 -18.67 2.56
N LEU A 119 15.67 -17.37 2.86
CA LEU A 119 16.79 -16.45 2.64
C LEU A 119 17.99 -16.80 3.51
N THR A 120 17.77 -17.25 4.76
CA THR A 120 18.85 -17.67 5.67
C THR A 120 19.59 -18.89 5.11
N LEU A 121 18.87 -19.86 4.53
CA LEU A 121 19.47 -21.02 3.87
C LEU A 121 20.26 -20.64 2.61
N LEU A 122 19.81 -19.62 1.87
CA LEU A 122 20.44 -19.19 0.62
C LEU A 122 21.72 -18.36 0.86
N GLU A 123 21.68 -17.45 1.85
CA GLU A 123 22.77 -16.51 2.12
C GLU A 123 23.70 -16.96 3.26
N GLY A 124 23.25 -17.92 4.08
CA GLY A 124 23.91 -18.36 5.31
C GLY A 124 23.78 -17.34 6.46
N ASN A 125 24.01 -16.05 6.20
CA ASN A 125 23.85 -14.96 7.16
C ASN A 125 22.98 -13.83 6.60
N LEU A 126 21.76 -13.74 7.11
CA LEU A 126 20.74 -12.78 6.69
C LEU A 126 21.14 -11.30 6.89
N SER A 127 22.08 -11.05 7.80
CA SER A 127 22.56 -9.71 8.13
C SER A 127 23.53 -9.13 7.10
N LEU A 128 23.95 -9.91 6.10
CA LEU A 128 24.81 -9.42 5.01
C LEU A 128 24.10 -8.41 4.11
N HIS A 129 22.82 -8.65 3.81
CA HIS A 129 22.05 -7.85 2.85
C HIS A 129 20.66 -7.45 3.38
N PRO A 130 20.57 -6.77 4.54
CA PRO A 130 19.29 -6.51 5.21
C PRO A 130 18.32 -5.67 4.36
N PHE A 131 18.84 -4.70 3.61
CA PHE A 131 18.05 -3.87 2.71
C PHE A 131 17.42 -4.66 1.57
N LEU A 132 18.21 -5.50 0.91
CA LEU A 132 17.75 -6.34 -0.20
C LEU A 132 16.75 -7.39 0.29
N ASN A 133 17.04 -8.02 1.43
CA ASN A 133 16.15 -9.01 2.06
C ASN A 133 14.80 -8.40 2.44
N THR A 134 14.80 -7.15 2.92
CA THR A 134 13.58 -6.39 3.21
C THR A 134 12.76 -6.14 1.94
N ILE A 135 13.41 -5.71 0.84
CA ILE A 135 12.73 -5.46 -0.44
C ILE A 135 12.13 -6.74 -0.99
N ILE A 136 12.87 -7.86 -0.94
CA ILE A 136 12.37 -9.17 -1.39
C ILE A 136 11.15 -9.59 -0.57
N ALA A 137 11.23 -9.47 0.77
CA ALA A 137 10.14 -9.86 1.64
C ALA A 137 8.88 -9.02 1.44
N MET A 138 9.03 -7.70 1.39
CA MET A 138 7.92 -6.79 1.09
C MET A 138 7.35 -7.01 -0.31
N THR A 139 8.21 -7.26 -1.30
CA THR A 139 7.75 -7.54 -2.66
C THR A 139 6.92 -8.82 -2.70
N TYR A 140 7.39 -9.91 -2.09
CA TYR A 140 6.66 -11.18 -2.03
C TYR A 140 5.29 -11.02 -1.39
N ASP A 141 5.23 -10.32 -0.25
CA ASP A 141 3.99 -10.12 0.49
C ASP A 141 3.00 -9.17 -0.20
N PHE A 142 3.50 -8.17 -0.93
CA PHE A 142 2.63 -7.15 -1.52
C PHE A 142 2.31 -7.36 -3.00
N LEU A 143 3.00 -8.28 -3.68
CA LEU A 143 2.84 -8.54 -5.10
C LEU A 143 1.40 -8.93 -5.51
N PRO A 144 0.65 -9.77 -4.76
CA PRO A 144 -0.75 -10.07 -5.10
C PRO A 144 -1.67 -8.84 -5.09
N PHE A 145 -1.40 -7.87 -4.21
CA PHE A 145 -2.15 -6.61 -4.14
C PHE A 145 -1.85 -5.68 -5.31
N MET A 146 -0.69 -5.80 -5.96
CA MET A 146 -0.38 -5.12 -7.23
C MET A 146 -1.07 -5.78 -8.42
N ILE A 147 -1.02 -7.12 -8.47
CA ILE A 147 -1.50 -7.89 -9.62
C ILE A 147 -3.01 -7.71 -9.79
N LEU A 148 -3.78 -7.70 -8.70
CA LEU A 148 -5.24 -7.68 -8.76
C LEU A 148 -5.82 -6.44 -9.51
N PRO A 149 -5.51 -5.18 -9.11
CA PRO A 149 -6.01 -4.00 -9.83
C PRO A 149 -5.47 -3.91 -11.26
N LEU A 150 -4.20 -4.29 -11.50
CA LEU A 150 -3.65 -4.34 -12.86
C LEU A 150 -4.37 -5.35 -13.75
N TYR A 151 -4.61 -6.56 -13.24
CA TYR A 151 -5.30 -7.60 -14.00
C TYR A 151 -6.72 -7.19 -14.34
N THR A 152 -7.49 -6.69 -13.37
CA THR A 152 -8.88 -6.29 -13.61
C THR A 152 -9.02 -5.15 -14.62
N THR A 153 -8.11 -4.18 -14.59
CA THR A 153 -8.11 -3.09 -15.57
C THR A 153 -7.69 -3.55 -16.95
N LEU A 154 -6.63 -4.35 -17.06
CA LEU A 154 -6.15 -4.91 -18.33
C LEU A 154 -7.16 -5.87 -18.97
N LEU A 155 -7.91 -6.63 -18.16
CA LEU A 155 -8.97 -7.53 -18.64
C LEU A 155 -10.15 -6.77 -19.25
N GLN A 156 -10.45 -5.56 -18.76
CA GLN A 156 -11.53 -4.72 -19.27
C GLN A 156 -11.15 -3.90 -20.51
N LEU A 157 -9.89 -3.92 -20.94
CA LEU A 157 -9.44 -3.17 -22.11
C LEU A 157 -9.92 -3.85 -23.39
N ASP A 158 -10.68 -3.11 -24.20
CA ASP A 158 -11.19 -3.58 -25.49
C ASP A 158 -10.02 -3.96 -26.43
N GLU A 159 -10.11 -5.14 -27.03
CA GLU A 159 -9.14 -5.63 -28.01
C GLU A 159 -9.20 -4.82 -29.31
N ASN A 160 -10.36 -4.25 -29.66
CA ASN A 160 -10.52 -3.42 -30.85
C ASN A 160 -9.61 -2.19 -30.84
N LEU A 161 -9.34 -1.61 -29.65
CA LEU A 161 -8.41 -0.46 -29.52
C LEU A 161 -6.97 -0.85 -29.85
N LEU A 162 -6.58 -2.09 -29.53
CA LEU A 162 -5.25 -2.63 -29.81
C LEU A 162 -5.12 -2.99 -31.30
N GLU A 163 -6.18 -3.53 -31.90
CA GLU A 163 -6.24 -3.85 -33.33
C GLU A 163 -6.23 -2.59 -34.19
N ALA A 164 -7.06 -1.59 -33.88
CA ALA A 164 -7.08 -0.31 -34.59
C ALA A 164 -5.72 0.40 -34.55
N ALA A 165 -5.00 0.34 -33.44
CA ALA A 165 -3.66 0.90 -33.34
C ALA A 165 -2.66 0.17 -34.26
N ARG A 166 -2.77 -1.16 -34.39
CA ARG A 166 -1.95 -1.96 -35.32
C ARG A 166 -2.29 -1.67 -36.77
N ASP A 167 -3.57 -1.47 -37.09
CA ASP A 167 -4.05 -1.11 -38.43
C ASP A 167 -3.52 0.25 -38.88
N LEU A 168 -3.37 1.19 -37.94
CA LEU A 168 -2.70 2.49 -38.18
C LEU A 168 -1.17 2.40 -38.29
N GLY A 169 -0.61 1.19 -38.32
CA GLY A 169 0.82 0.94 -38.49
C GLY A 169 1.65 0.99 -37.19
N ALA A 170 1.02 1.02 -36.02
CA ALA A 170 1.76 0.99 -34.76
C ALA A 170 2.34 -0.41 -34.49
N GLY A 171 3.66 -0.49 -34.32
CA GLY A 171 4.33 -1.73 -33.89
C GLY A 171 3.95 -2.15 -32.47
N PRO A 172 4.24 -3.40 -32.05
CA PRO A 172 3.82 -3.95 -30.76
C PRO A 172 4.31 -3.14 -29.54
N ALA A 173 5.54 -2.61 -29.58
CA ALA A 173 6.06 -1.74 -28.53
C ALA A 173 5.35 -0.37 -28.49
N ALA A 174 4.99 0.17 -29.66
CA ALA A 174 4.26 1.43 -29.76
C ALA A 174 2.82 1.28 -29.23
N VAL A 175 2.13 0.18 -29.58
CA VAL A 175 0.80 -0.15 -29.04
C VAL A 175 0.87 -0.30 -27.52
N PHE A 176 1.87 -1.02 -27.00
CA PHE A 176 2.03 -1.20 -25.56
C PHE A 176 2.24 0.14 -24.83
N CYS A 177 3.21 0.95 -25.27
CA CYS A 177 3.55 2.19 -24.58
C CYS A 177 2.53 3.32 -24.78
N ARG A 178 1.87 3.39 -25.95
CA ARG A 178 0.94 4.49 -26.28
C ARG A 178 -0.53 4.17 -26.06
N VAL A 179 -0.91 2.90 -25.99
CA VAL A 179 -2.31 2.48 -25.84
C VAL A 179 -2.48 1.72 -24.53
N THR A 180 -1.75 0.61 -24.34
CA THR A 180 -1.95 -0.26 -23.17
C THR A 180 -1.60 0.44 -21.85
N ILE A 181 -0.42 1.05 -21.73
CA ILE A 181 0.01 1.71 -20.49
C ILE A 181 -0.92 2.87 -20.10
N PRO A 182 -1.25 3.82 -20.99
CA PRO A 182 -2.13 4.94 -20.62
C PRO A 182 -3.53 4.48 -20.22
N LEU A 183 -4.09 3.48 -20.91
CA LEU A 183 -5.42 2.97 -20.59
C LEU A 183 -5.44 2.09 -19.32
N SER A 184 -4.29 1.53 -18.90
CA SER A 184 -4.15 0.79 -17.64
C SER A 184 -3.78 1.66 -16.44
N MET A 185 -3.59 2.97 -16.63
CA MET A 185 -3.21 3.91 -15.56
C MET A 185 -4.09 3.85 -14.31
N PRO A 186 -5.43 3.77 -14.37
CA PRO A 186 -6.27 3.60 -13.17
C PRO A 186 -5.87 2.36 -12.34
N GLY A 187 -5.49 1.27 -13.02
CA GLY A 187 -5.03 0.03 -12.39
C GLY A 187 -3.65 0.18 -11.77
N ILE A 188 -2.72 0.85 -12.46
CA ILE A 188 -1.38 1.17 -11.94
C ILE A 188 -1.51 2.02 -10.69
N VAL A 189 -2.30 3.09 -10.75
CA VAL A 189 -2.54 4.04 -9.67
C VAL A 189 -3.16 3.33 -8.46
N SER A 190 -4.19 2.51 -8.66
CA SER A 190 -4.80 1.70 -7.60
C SER A 190 -3.77 0.73 -6.98
N GLY A 191 -3.01 -0.01 -7.79
CA GLY A 191 -1.99 -0.93 -7.29
C GLY A 191 -0.86 -0.23 -6.53
N VAL A 192 -0.40 0.92 -7.01
CA VAL A 192 0.57 1.77 -6.33
C VAL A 192 0.06 2.19 -4.95
N THR A 193 -1.19 2.66 -4.84
CA THR A 193 -1.76 3.02 -3.51
C THR A 193 -1.85 1.84 -2.56
N MET A 194 -2.23 0.66 -3.06
CA MET A 194 -2.39 -0.55 -2.26
C MET A 194 -1.06 -1.07 -1.69
N ILE A 195 0.08 -0.78 -2.34
CA ILE A 195 1.40 -1.22 -1.87
C ILE A 195 2.10 -0.13 -1.07
N PHE A 196 2.02 1.12 -1.54
CA PHE A 196 2.72 2.23 -0.92
C PHE A 196 2.31 2.41 0.54
N LEU A 197 1.01 2.34 0.83
CA LEU A 197 0.47 2.55 2.16
C LEU A 197 0.99 1.52 3.18
N PRO A 198 0.84 0.19 2.95
CA PRO A 198 1.40 -0.79 3.88
C PRO A 198 2.93 -0.83 3.87
N ALA A 199 3.61 -0.54 2.76
CA ALA A 199 5.08 -0.50 2.74
C ALA A 199 5.65 0.61 3.63
N MET A 200 4.93 1.73 3.79
CA MET A 200 5.32 2.83 4.69
C MET A 200 5.17 2.46 6.17
N THR A 201 4.21 1.60 6.52
CA THR A 201 3.81 1.33 7.90
C THR A 201 4.27 -0.03 8.42
N ASN A 202 4.54 -0.99 7.54
CA ASN A 202 4.75 -2.39 7.93
C ASN A 202 6.17 -2.64 8.46
N TYR A 203 6.33 -2.47 9.76
CA TYR A 203 7.58 -2.71 10.47
C TYR A 203 7.84 -4.17 10.81
N VAL A 204 6.80 -5.01 10.82
CA VAL A 204 6.90 -6.42 11.17
C VAL A 204 7.83 -7.16 10.20
N ILE A 205 7.78 -6.84 8.90
CA ILE A 205 8.67 -7.44 7.90
C ILE A 205 10.13 -7.10 8.20
N LEU A 206 10.44 -5.84 8.51
CA LEU A 206 11.81 -5.42 8.81
C LEU A 206 12.36 -6.12 10.05
N ASP A 207 11.60 -6.11 11.14
CA ASP A 207 12.02 -6.69 12.41
C ASP A 207 12.29 -8.19 12.28
N MET A 208 11.43 -8.89 11.52
CA MET A 208 11.58 -10.33 11.32
C MET A 208 12.79 -10.70 10.45
N VAL A 209 13.12 -9.86 9.46
CA VAL A 209 14.25 -10.04 8.53
C VAL A 209 15.58 -9.51 9.12
N TYR A 210 15.59 -9.11 10.40
CA TYR A 210 16.76 -8.57 11.12
C TYR A 210 17.37 -7.32 10.48
N ASN A 211 16.55 -6.47 9.86
CA ASN A 211 17.03 -5.17 9.41
C ASN A 211 17.18 -4.23 10.60
N SER A 212 18.41 -3.77 10.87
CA SER A 212 18.71 -2.85 11.97
C SER A 212 18.28 -1.40 11.71
N THR A 213 17.80 -1.09 10.50
CA THR A 213 17.38 0.26 10.13
C THR A 213 15.89 0.45 10.41
N TYR A 214 15.55 1.40 11.27
CA TYR A 214 14.15 1.70 11.59
C TYR A 214 13.43 2.33 10.39
N ILE A 215 12.23 1.82 10.11
CA ILE A 215 11.19 2.56 9.38
C ILE A 215 10.24 3.26 10.36
N MET A 216 9.35 4.11 9.83
CA MET A 216 8.41 4.87 10.63
C MET A 216 7.53 3.99 11.51
N GLY A 217 7.04 2.86 10.99
CA GLY A 217 6.28 1.89 11.79
C GLY A 217 7.05 1.38 13.01
N SER A 218 8.33 1.02 12.85
CA SER A 218 9.17 0.52 13.96
C SER A 218 9.48 1.63 14.95
N LEU A 219 9.66 2.86 14.48
CA LEU A 219 9.91 4.01 15.34
C LEU A 219 8.69 4.29 16.22
N ILE A 220 7.50 4.35 15.61
CA ILE A 220 6.22 4.48 16.32
C ILE A 220 6.08 3.37 17.36
N GLY A 221 6.30 2.11 16.97
CA GLY A 221 6.25 0.96 17.87
C GLY A 221 7.21 1.10 19.06
N SER A 222 8.43 1.58 18.82
CA SER A 222 9.44 1.81 19.87
C SER A 222 8.97 2.85 20.90
N TYR A 223 8.43 3.99 20.46
CA TYR A 223 7.90 5.04 21.35
C TYR A 223 6.75 4.53 22.24
N PHE A 224 5.83 3.76 21.66
CA PHE A 224 4.74 3.16 22.43
C PHE A 224 5.22 2.11 23.42
N ASN A 225 6.28 1.34 23.09
CA ASN A 225 6.86 0.35 24.00
C ASN A 225 7.56 0.99 25.21
N ILE A 226 8.18 2.15 25.05
CA ILE A 226 8.82 2.90 26.15
C ILE A 226 7.83 3.79 26.94
N TYR A 227 6.52 3.65 26.69
CA TYR A 227 5.44 4.44 27.31
C TYR A 227 5.49 5.94 26.99
N ASP A 228 6.17 6.35 25.92
CA ASP A 228 6.15 7.73 25.43
C ASP A 228 5.04 7.90 24.37
N TRP A 229 3.81 8.03 24.87
CA TRP A 229 2.61 8.03 24.03
C TRP A 229 2.47 9.35 23.27
N ASN A 230 3.01 10.44 23.81
CA ASN A 230 2.93 11.78 23.25
C ASN A 230 3.78 11.89 21.98
N ASN A 231 5.07 11.52 22.05
CA ASN A 231 5.94 11.50 20.87
C ASN A 231 5.51 10.45 19.84
N GLY A 232 5.14 9.24 20.29
CA GLY A 232 4.64 8.18 19.41
C GLY A 232 3.39 8.59 18.63
N SER A 233 2.45 9.30 19.29
CA SER A 233 1.23 9.81 18.65
C SER A 233 1.53 10.92 17.64
N MET A 234 2.47 11.82 17.96
CA MET A 234 2.89 12.89 17.06
C MET A 234 3.50 12.34 15.76
N ILE A 235 4.40 11.37 15.86
CA ILE A 235 5.00 10.70 14.68
C ILE A 235 3.93 9.98 13.86
N SER A 236 2.99 9.30 14.53
CA SER A 236 1.86 8.63 13.86
C SER A 236 0.99 9.59 13.06
N LEU A 237 0.70 10.78 13.60
CA LEU A 237 -0.05 11.82 12.89
C LEU A 237 0.70 12.37 11.68
N ILE A 238 2.02 12.59 11.79
CA ILE A 238 2.83 13.08 10.67
C ILE A 238 2.86 12.03 9.55
N LEU A 239 3.05 10.76 9.90
CA LEU A 239 2.99 9.68 8.93
C LEU A 239 1.61 9.60 8.28
N PHE A 240 0.53 9.67 9.07
CA PHE A 240 -0.84 9.65 8.56
C PHE A 240 -1.11 10.82 7.61
N ALA A 241 -0.70 12.04 7.97
CA ALA A 241 -0.80 13.21 7.10
C ALA A 241 -0.01 13.02 5.80
N GLY A 242 1.21 12.48 5.88
CA GLY A 242 2.02 12.14 4.70
C GLY A 242 1.32 11.15 3.76
N ILE A 243 0.73 10.08 4.32
CA ILE A 243 -0.04 9.09 3.56
C ILE A 243 -1.28 9.73 2.92
N CYS A 244 -2.02 10.58 3.64
CA CYS A 244 -3.17 11.30 3.08
C CYS A 244 -2.78 12.21 1.92
N ILE A 245 -1.65 12.92 2.03
CA ILE A 245 -1.14 13.78 0.95
C ILE A 245 -0.83 12.93 -0.28
N VAL A 246 -0.06 11.85 -0.13
CA VAL A 246 0.27 10.96 -1.26
C VAL A 246 -1.00 10.36 -1.87
N SER A 247 -1.90 9.82 -1.04
CA SER A 247 -3.15 9.22 -1.49
C SER A 247 -4.05 10.22 -2.23
N TYR A 248 -4.11 11.48 -1.79
CA TYR A 248 -4.85 12.53 -2.47
C TYR A 248 -4.28 12.85 -3.86
N PHE A 249 -2.95 12.93 -3.99
CA PHE A 249 -2.30 13.10 -5.28
C PHE A 249 -2.54 11.91 -6.21
N THR A 250 -2.43 10.68 -5.69
CA THR A 250 -2.68 9.47 -6.48
C THR A 250 -4.14 9.34 -6.90
N GLY A 251 -5.10 9.68 -6.03
CA GLY A 251 -6.53 9.66 -6.34
C GLY A 251 -6.97 10.65 -7.41
N LYS A 252 -6.30 11.81 -7.54
CA LYS A 252 -6.53 12.74 -8.66
C LYS A 252 -6.16 12.13 -10.01
N VAL A 253 -5.08 11.36 -10.05
CA VAL A 253 -4.65 10.67 -11.28
C VAL A 253 -5.69 9.62 -11.69
N ASP A 254 -6.26 8.89 -10.72
CA ASP A 254 -7.33 7.90 -10.97
C ASP A 254 -8.57 8.54 -11.64
N GLN A 255 -9.05 9.65 -11.09
CA GLN A 255 -10.21 10.37 -11.64
C GLN A 255 -9.96 10.86 -13.07
N SER A 256 -8.76 11.40 -13.34
CA SER A 256 -8.39 11.84 -14.70
C SER A 256 -8.30 10.68 -15.71
N GLY A 257 -7.87 9.51 -15.26
CA GLY A 257 -7.81 8.30 -16.09
C GLY A 257 -9.21 7.78 -16.44
N ILE A 258 -10.14 7.80 -15.48
CA ILE A 258 -11.54 7.42 -15.70
C ILE A 258 -12.21 8.39 -16.68
N GLU A 259 -11.95 9.69 -16.56
CA GLU A 259 -12.50 10.72 -17.44
C GLU A 259 -11.99 10.56 -18.89
N ASN A 260 -10.69 10.33 -19.08
CA ASN A 260 -10.12 10.04 -20.40
C ASN A 260 -10.69 8.77 -21.03
N ARG A 261 -10.95 7.72 -20.25
CA ARG A 261 -11.55 6.48 -20.75
C ARG A 261 -12.98 6.69 -21.26
N ARG A 262 -13.75 7.59 -20.61
CA ARG A 262 -15.10 7.98 -21.06
C ARG A 262 -15.09 8.88 -22.30
N ALA A 263 -14.00 9.58 -22.58
CA ALA A 263 -13.88 10.43 -23.76
C ALA A 263 -13.52 9.64 -25.04
N ILE A 264 -12.99 8.41 -24.89
CA ILE A 264 -12.54 7.55 -26.00
C ILE A 264 -13.62 6.51 -26.39
N LEU A 265 -14.55 6.18 -25.49
CA LEU A 265 -15.69 5.28 -25.69
C LEU A 265 -16.94 6.05 -26.08
#